data_AF-A0A521IV79-F1
#
_entry.id   AF-A0A521IV79-F1
#
_cell.length_a   1.000
_cell.length_b   1.000
_cell.length_c   1.000
_cell.angle_alpha   90.00
_cell.angle_beta   90.00
_cell.angle_gamma   90.00
#
_symmetry.space_group_name_H-M   'P 1'
#
loop_
_entity.id
_entity.type
_entity.pdbx_description
1 polymer ?
#
loop_
_entity_poly.entity_id
_entity_poly.type
_entity_poly.pdbx_seq_one_letter_code
_entity_poly.pdbx_strand_id
1 'polypeptide(L)' 'MIIKTEQIITMTDANQNFSKASKTAEKYGSAVIFKNNKPKYILADIEQYIELTEDEKIEIVAKRILSKHINAFKNLAK' A
#
# COMPACT_ATOMS: atom_id res chain seq x y z
N MET A 1 -1.55 -13.67 9.07
CA MET A 1 -1.02 -12.32 8.80
C MET A 1 0.09 -12.05 9.80
N ILE A 2 1.32 -11.81 9.32
CA ILE A 2 2.42 -11.36 10.17
C ILE A 2 2.28 -9.83 10.27
N ILE A 3 2.02 -9.32 11.47
CA ILE A 3 1.90 -7.88 11.73
C ILE A 3 3.23 -7.40 12.27
N LYS A 4 3.84 -6.43 11.60
CA LYS A 4 5.03 -5.75 12.10
C LYS A 4 4.63 -4.71 13.14
N THR A 5 5.41 -4.56 14.20
CA THR A 5 5.09 -3.64 15.31
C THR A 5 4.96 -2.20 14.81
N GLU A 6 5.72 -1.82 13.79
CA GLU A 6 5.71 -0.51 13.15
C GLU A 6 4.41 -0.20 12.39
N GLN A 7 3.60 -1.23 12.12
CA GLN A 7 2.28 -1.08 11.50
C GLN A 7 1.20 -0.79 12.55
N ILE A 8 1.48 -0.96 13.84
CA ILE A 8 0.48 -0.84 14.91
C ILE A 8 0.29 0.63 15.27
N ILE A 9 -0.97 1.07 15.24
CA ILE A 9 -1.40 2.41 15.64
C ILE A 9 -2.63 2.28 16.55
N THR A 10 -2.75 3.14 17.55
CA THR A 10 -3.97 3.14 18.38
C THR A 10 -5.12 3.82 17.66
N MET A 11 -6.36 3.49 18.02
CA MET A 11 -7.54 4.16 17.50
C MET A 11 -7.54 5.66 17.81
N THR A 12 -7.01 6.05 18.98
CA THR A 12 -6.85 7.45 19.37
C THR A 12 -5.86 8.17 18.45
N ASP A 13 -4.70 7.57 18.17
CA ASP A 13 -3.69 8.17 17.26
C ASP A 13 -4.24 8.31 15.84
N ALA A 14 -4.94 7.28 15.35
CA ALA A 14 -5.55 7.31 14.02
C ALA A 14 -6.62 8.40 13.89
N ASN A 15 -7.45 8.61 14.93
CA ASN A 15 -8.45 9.67 14.96
C ASN A 15 -7.84 11.06 15.07
N GLN A 16 -6.76 11.23 15.84
CA GLN A 16 -6.12 12.53 16.05
C GLN A 16 -5.23 12.95 14.88
N ASN A 17 -4.61 11.99 14.18
CA ASN A 17 -3.69 12.26 13.08
C ASN A 17 -3.80 11.20 11.99
N PHE A 18 -4.89 11.25 11.22
CA PHE A 18 -5.13 10.32 10.13
C PHE A 18 -4.02 10.35 9.06
N SER A 19 -3.41 11.52 8.79
CA SER A 19 -2.30 11.62 7.82
C SER A 19 -1.07 10.81 8.27
N LYS A 20 -0.79 10.76 9.57
CA LYS A 20 0.26 9.87 10.10
C LYS A 20 -0.10 8.40 9.92
N ALA A 21 -1.36 8.04 10.16
CA ALA A 21 -1.84 6.68 9.94
C ALA A 21 -1.77 6.25 8.46
N SER A 22 -2.13 7.13 7.53
CA SER A 22 -2.04 6.86 6.10
C SER A 22 -0.60 6.68 5.63
N LYS A 23 0.34 7.51 6.11
CA LYS A 23 1.78 7.33 5.82
C LYS A 23 2.34 6.00 6.32
N THR A 24 1.87 5.52 7.48
CA THR A 24 2.21 4.18 7.97
C THR A 24 1.70 3.10 7.00
N ALA A 25 0.47 3.23 6.52
CA ALA A 25 -0.11 2.32 5.55
C ALA A 25 0.64 2.35 4.20
N GLU A 26 0.95 3.53 3.67
CA GLU A 26 1.76 3.69 2.45
C GLU A 26 3.14 3.04 2.59
N LYS A 27 3.80 3.25 3.75
CA LYS A 27 5.16 2.74 3.98
C LYS A 27 5.21 1.22 4.13
N TYR A 28 4.22 0.63 4.81
CA TYR A 28 4.26 -0.78 5.19
C TYR A 28 3.18 -1.63 4.48
N GLY A 29 2.49 -1.07 3.49
CA GLY A 29 1.37 -1.68 2.77
C GLY A 29 0.04 -1.58 3.53
N SER A 30 0.07 -1.61 4.87
CA SER A 30 -1.10 -1.38 5.72
C SER A 30 -0.68 -0.90 7.12
N ALA A 31 -1.64 -0.30 7.82
CA ALA A 31 -1.55 0.03 9.24
C ALA A 31 -2.67 -0.71 9.99
N VAL A 32 -2.32 -1.35 11.10
CA VAL A 32 -3.26 -2.10 11.96
C VAL A 32 -3.67 -1.21 13.13
N ILE A 33 -4.96 -0.91 13.20
CA ILE A 33 -5.52 -0.03 14.22
C ILE A 33 -6.01 -0.86 15.40
N PHE A 34 -5.48 -0.57 16.58
CA PHE A 34 -5.83 -1.20 17.84
C PHE A 34 -6.91 -0.39 18.56
N LYS A 35 -7.97 -1.06 19.02
CA LYS A 35 -8.99 -0.52 19.91
C LYS A 35 -8.98 -1.32 21.20
N ASN A 36 -8.81 -0.66 22.34
CA ASN A 36 -8.71 -1.30 23.66
C ASN A 36 -7.63 -2.40 23.69
N ASN A 37 -6.42 -2.09 23.21
CA ASN A 37 -5.26 -3.00 23.11
C ASN A 37 -5.49 -4.27 22.28
N LYS A 38 -6.50 -4.29 21.41
CA LYS A 38 -6.76 -5.40 20.48
C LYS A 38 -6.80 -4.89 19.05
N PRO A 39 -6.21 -5.61 18.08
CA PRO A 39 -6.35 -5.28 16.66
C PRO A 39 -7.83 -5.31 16.29
N LYS A 40 -8.31 -4.24 15.66
CA LYS A 40 -9.75 -4.11 15.32
C LYS A 40 -9.99 -3.71 13.87
N TYR A 41 -9.13 -2.86 13.30
CA TYR A 41 -9.26 -2.39 11.92
C TYR A 41 -7.93 -2.42 11.19
N ILE A 42 -8.00 -2.37 9.86
CA ILE A 42 -6.85 -2.19 8.97
C ILE A 42 -7.12 -0.96 8.13
N LEU A 43 -6.13 -0.08 8.03
CA LEU A 43 -6.04 0.95 7.01
C LEU A 43 -5.07 0.45 5.95
N ALA A 44 -5.51 0.41 4.70
CA ALA A 44 -4.67 0.02 3.58
C ALA A 44 -5.10 0.76 2.31
N ASP A 45 -4.21 0.78 1.34
CA ASP A 45 -4.51 1.35 0.03
C ASP A 45 -5.55 0.49 -0.69
N ILE A 46 -6.63 1.12 -1.15
CA ILE A 46 -7.73 0.42 -1.82
C ILE A 46 -7.29 -0.22 -3.13
N GLU A 47 -6.28 0.31 -3.82
CA GLU A 47 -5.71 -0.29 -5.03
C GLU A 47 -5.19 -1.72 -4.80
N GLN A 48 -4.81 -2.05 -3.56
CA GLN A 48 -4.35 -3.40 -3.20
C GLN A 48 -5.51 -4.41 -3.05
N TYR A 49 -6.75 -3.94 -2.95
CA TYR A 49 -7.93 -4.77 -2.66
C TYR A 49 -9.02 -4.69 -3.73
N ILE A 50 -8.88 -3.79 -4.70
CA ILE A 50 -9.73 -3.81 -5.89
C ILE A 50 -9.40 -5.09 -6.65
N GLU A 51 -10.41 -5.95 -6.87
CA GLU A 51 -10.31 -7.04 -7.84
C GLU A 51 -10.24 -6.44 -9.23
N LEU A 52 -9.00 -6.15 -9.64
CA LEU A 52 -8.70 -5.77 -10.99
C LEU A 52 -8.96 -6.97 -11.91
N THR A 53 -9.59 -6.69 -13.04
CA THR A 53 -9.63 -7.63 -14.17
C THR A 53 -8.21 -8.03 -14.58
N GLU A 54 -8.06 -9.16 -15.28
CA GLU A 54 -6.72 -9.58 -15.74
C GLU A 54 -6.03 -8.50 -16.58
N ASP A 55 -6.79 -7.81 -17.44
CA ASP A 55 -6.29 -6.73 -18.30
C ASP A 55 -5.75 -5.55 -17.47
N GLU A 56 -6.49 -5.12 -16.46
CA GLU A 56 -6.06 -4.04 -15.55
C GLU A 56 -4.80 -4.44 -14.76
N LYS A 57 -4.69 -5.71 -14.35
CA LYS A 57 -3.47 -6.23 -13.68
C LYS A 57 -2.27 -6.20 -14.62
N ILE A 58 -2.45 -6.63 -15.87
CA ILE A 58 -1.40 -6.61 -16.90
C ILE A 58 -0.92 -5.19 -17.13
N GLU A 59 -1.83 -4.22 -17.22
CA GLU A 59 -1.49 -2.83 -17.46
C GLU A 59 -0.66 -2.22 -16.31
N ILE A 60 -1.04 -2.48 -15.05
CA ILE A 60 -0.26 -2.03 -13.88
C ILE A 60 1.15 -2.64 -13.88
N VAL A 61 1.26 -3.94 -14.13
CA VAL A 61 2.56 -4.64 -14.17
C VAL A 61 3.42 -4.10 -15.32
N ALA A 62 2.84 -3.93 -16.51
CA ALA A 62 3.52 -3.38 -17.68
C ALA A 62 4.03 -1.96 -17.40
N LYS A 63 3.20 -1.08 -16.83
CA LYS A 63 3.57 0.29 -16.47
C LYS A 63 4.73 0.33 -15.47
N ARG A 64 4.72 -0.55 -14.47
CA ARG A 64 5.79 -0.66 -13.47
C ARG A 64 7.11 -1.15 -14.08
N ILE A 65 7.07 -2.17 -14.95
CA ILE A 65 8.25 -2.67 -15.67
C ILE A 65 8.81 -1.59 -16.59
N LEU A 66 7.95 -0.95 -17.39
CA LEU A 66 8.31 0.12 -18.31
C LEU A 66 8.97 1.29 -17.57
N SER A 67 8.36 1.74 -16.48
CA SER A 67 8.90 2.85 -15.67
C SER A 67 10.26 2.51 -15.07
N LYS A 68 10.42 1.29 -14.54
CA LYS A 68 11.68 0.83 -13.93
C LYS A 68 12.82 0.70 -14.95
N HIS A 69 12.51 0.36 -16.19
CA HIS A 69 13.50 0.05 -17.23
C HIS A 69 13.43 1.00 -18.43
N ILE A 70 12.87 2.20 -18.26
CA ILE A 70 12.55 3.13 -19.36
C ILE A 70 13.76 3.44 -20.26
N ASN A 71 14.95 3.54 -19.68
CA ASN A 71 16.19 3.79 -20.43
C ASN A 71 16.60 2.62 -21.32
N ALA A 72 16.43 1.37 -20.84
CA ALA A 72 16.72 0.18 -21.64
C ALA A 72 15.74 0.06 -22.82
N PHE A 73 14.45 0.32 -22.59
CA PHE A 73 13.46 0.33 -23.67
C PHE A 73 13.73 1.43 -24.70
N LYS A 74 14.09 2.65 -24.27
CA LYS A 74 14.48 3.73 -25.19
C LYS A 74 15.71 3.38 -26.03
N ASN A 75 16.66 2.62 -25.48
CA ASN A 75 17.83 2.17 -26.22
C ASN A 75 17.52 1.05 -27.22
N LEU A 76 16.56 0.17 -26.91
CA LEU A 76 16.09 -0.87 -27.85
C LEU A 76 15.26 -0.30 -29.01
N ALA A 77 14.64 0.87 -28.80
CA ALA A 77 13.84 1.56 -29.82
C ALA A 77 14.67 2.47 -30.76
N LYS A 78 15.98 2.56 -30.55
CA LYS A 78 16.93 3.22 -31.46
C LYS A 78 17.45 2.23 -32.48
#